data_AF-A0A821P4X4-F1
#
_entry.id   AF-A0A821P4X4-F1
#
_cell.length_a   1.000
_cell.length_b   1.000
_cell.length_c   1.000
_cell.angle_alpha   90.00
_cell.angle_beta   90.00
_cell.angle_gamma   90.00
#
_symmetry.space_group_name_H-M   'P 1'
#
loop_
_entity.id
_entity.type
_entity.pdbx_description
1 polymer ?
#
loop_
_entity_poly.entity_id
_entity_poly.type
_entity_poly.pdbx_seq_one_letter_code
_entity_poly.pdbx_strand_id
1 'polypeptide(L)'
;TQYKSLSLSPDAGYLLVHSLRPAWESNRYEDALWLYRTETTQKKLITNQLYPNVKPKWSPSGAWIYYLIDESSQTDPININERSRPVKNEKYIHLYNIISEETLLIEVGNHNPLAIVWGNDDNSLYFISIASSQEDNKTNQNEWKDVVQYRQ
;
A
#
# COMPACT_ATOMS: atom_id res chain seq x y z
N THR A 1 -19.01 -2.83 -11.13
CA THR A 1 -17.58 -2.53 -10.94
C THR A 1 -17.33 -1.08 -11.24
N GLN A 2 -16.62 -0.38 -10.37
CA GLN A 2 -16.21 1.01 -10.55
C GLN A 2 -14.69 1.06 -10.72
N TYR A 3 -14.19 1.97 -11.56
CA TYR A 3 -12.76 2.20 -11.72
C TYR A 3 -12.37 3.49 -11.00
N LYS A 4 -11.45 3.39 -10.03
CA LYS A 4 -11.05 4.49 -9.14
C LYS A 4 -9.83 5.24 -9.65
N SER A 5 -8.88 4.54 -10.25
CA SER A 5 -7.69 5.16 -10.86
C SER A 5 -7.08 4.28 -11.96
N LEU A 6 -6.38 4.94 -12.87
CA LEU A 6 -5.66 4.35 -14.00
C LEU A 6 -4.29 5.03 -14.09
N SER A 7 -3.24 4.27 -14.34
CA SER A 7 -1.89 4.82 -14.48
C SER A 7 -1.05 3.97 -15.43
N LEU A 8 -0.54 4.57 -16.51
CA LEU A 8 0.41 3.90 -17.41
C LEU A 8 1.79 3.83 -16.76
N SER A 9 2.51 2.74 -17.03
CA SER A 9 3.95 2.67 -16.74
C SER A 9 4.69 3.73 -17.56
N PRO A 10 5.88 4.17 -17.11
CA PRO A 10 6.70 5.15 -17.83
C PRO A 10 7.01 4.78 -19.29
N ASP A 11 7.19 3.49 -19.58
CA ASP A 11 7.40 2.94 -20.93
C ASP A 11 6.11 2.66 -21.71
N ALA A 12 4.94 2.91 -21.09
CA ALA A 12 3.60 2.57 -21.60
C ALA A 12 3.38 1.09 -21.95
N GLY A 13 4.25 0.18 -21.50
CA GLY A 13 4.11 -1.27 -21.67
C GLY A 13 3.05 -1.90 -20.75
N TYR A 14 2.70 -1.19 -19.67
CA TYR A 14 1.76 -1.67 -18.66
C TYR A 14 0.75 -0.59 -18.25
N LEU A 15 -0.44 -1.03 -17.89
CA LEU A 15 -1.50 -0.21 -17.33
C LEU A 15 -1.88 -0.74 -15.95
N LEU A 16 -1.72 0.11 -14.95
CA LEU A 16 -2.16 -0.13 -13.59
C LEU A 16 -3.61 0.34 -13.44
N VAL A 17 -4.47 -0.53 -12.92
CA VAL A 17 -5.91 -0.28 -12.78
C VAL A 17 -6.36 -0.57 -11.35
N HIS A 18 -6.91 0.45 -10.70
CA HIS A 18 -7.59 0.31 -9.42
C HIS A 18 -9.10 0.23 -9.65
N SER A 19 -9.70 -0.87 -9.25
CA SER A 19 -11.14 -1.12 -9.35
C SER A 19 -11.77 -1.41 -8.01
N LEU A 20 -13.01 -0.96 -7.81
CA LEU A 20 -13.88 -1.31 -6.70
C LEU A 20 -14.98 -2.24 -7.23
N ARG A 21 -15.14 -3.42 -6.62
CA ARG A 21 -16.21 -4.36 -6.98
C ARG A 21 -16.91 -4.93 -5.75
N PRO A 22 -18.21 -5.23 -5.83
CA PRO A 22 -18.88 -5.97 -4.77
C PRO A 22 -18.35 -7.41 -4.73
N ALA A 23 -17.98 -7.86 -3.53
CA ALA A 23 -17.64 -9.24 -3.22
C ALA A 23 -18.75 -9.82 -2.35
N TRP A 24 -19.66 -10.54 -3.00
CA TRP A 24 -20.91 -11.01 -2.42
C TRP A 24 -20.66 -12.02 -1.29
N GLU A 25 -19.65 -12.89 -1.44
CA GLU A 25 -19.28 -13.90 -0.45
C GLU A 25 -18.85 -13.29 0.89
N SER A 26 -18.21 -12.12 0.85
CA SER A 26 -17.73 -11.41 2.04
C SER A 26 -18.60 -10.20 2.41
N ASN A 27 -19.74 -10.02 1.72
CA ASN A 27 -20.66 -8.89 1.89
C ASN A 27 -19.96 -7.52 2.02
N ARG A 28 -18.91 -7.31 1.21
CA ARG A 28 -18.09 -6.08 1.24
C ARG A 28 -17.72 -5.66 -0.18
N TYR A 29 -17.16 -4.46 -0.31
CA TYR A 29 -16.50 -4.05 -1.54
C TYR A 29 -15.01 -4.41 -1.48
N GLU A 30 -14.47 -4.90 -2.59
CA GLU A 30 -13.05 -5.19 -2.77
C GLU A 30 -12.40 -4.10 -3.60
N ASP A 31 -11.35 -3.50 -3.05
CA ASP A 31 -10.46 -2.59 -3.72
C ASP A 31 -9.32 -3.39 -4.36
N ALA A 32 -9.45 -3.66 -5.66
CA ALA A 32 -8.52 -4.48 -6.40
C ALA A 32 -7.56 -3.65 -7.26
N LEU A 33 -6.28 -4.00 -7.18
CA LEU A 33 -5.20 -3.48 -8.01
C LEU A 33 -4.82 -4.50 -9.06
N TRP A 34 -4.93 -4.11 -10.33
CA TRP A 34 -4.66 -4.95 -11.47
C TRP A 34 -3.53 -4.37 -12.32
N LEU A 35 -2.70 -5.25 -12.85
CA LEU A 35 -1.68 -4.95 -13.82
C LEU A 35 -2.08 -5.52 -15.18
N TYR A 36 -2.25 -4.67 -16.18
CA TYR A 36 -2.52 -5.06 -17.56
C TYR A 36 -1.28 -4.83 -18.41
N ARG A 37 -0.97 -5.74 -19.31
CA ARG A 37 0.00 -5.50 -20.36
C ARG A 37 -0.70 -4.75 -21.50
N THR A 38 -0.05 -3.78 -22.13
CA THR A 38 -0.71 -2.98 -23.18
C THR A 38 -0.69 -3.66 -24.54
N GLU A 39 0.37 -4.42 -24.82
CA GLU A 39 0.51 -5.17 -26.09
C GLU A 39 -0.31 -6.46 -26.13
N THR A 40 -0.59 -7.06 -24.97
CA THR A 40 -1.33 -8.33 -24.86
C THR A 40 -2.58 -8.10 -24.03
N THR A 41 -3.65 -8.87 -24.24
CA THR A 41 -4.84 -8.81 -23.37
C THR A 41 -4.64 -9.50 -22.01
N GLN A 42 -3.39 -9.68 -21.58
CA GLN A 42 -3.04 -10.31 -20.32
C GLN A 42 -3.21 -9.34 -19.17
N LYS A 43 -3.79 -9.84 -18.08
CA LYS A 43 -3.97 -9.09 -16.84
C LYS A 43 -3.61 -9.95 -15.63
N LYS A 44 -3.08 -9.32 -14.60
CA LYS A 44 -2.70 -9.93 -13.33
C LYS A 44 -3.31 -9.16 -12.17
N LEU A 45 -3.80 -9.88 -11.17
CA LEU A 45 -4.21 -9.29 -9.90
C LEU A 45 -2.98 -9.13 -9.00
N ILE A 46 -2.72 -7.92 -8.51
CA ILE A 46 -1.66 -7.66 -7.51
C ILE A 46 -2.23 -7.83 -6.10
N THR A 47 -3.37 -7.21 -5.81
CA THR A 47 -4.07 -7.32 -4.51
C THR A 47 -5.55 -7.00 -4.66
N ASN A 48 -6.40 -7.52 -3.77
CA ASN A 48 -7.83 -7.20 -3.64
C ASN A 48 -8.19 -6.45 -2.34
N GLN A 49 -7.18 -6.01 -1.59
CA GLN A 49 -7.30 -5.31 -0.31
C GLN A 49 -6.59 -3.95 -0.35
N LEU A 50 -6.59 -3.29 -1.51
CA LEU A 50 -5.91 -2.01 -1.67
C LEU A 50 -6.54 -0.95 -0.76
N TYR A 51 -5.71 -0.18 -0.07
CA TYR A 51 -6.20 0.89 0.79
C TYR A 51 -6.94 1.96 -0.03
N PRO A 52 -8.22 2.25 0.25
CA PRO A 52 -9.08 3.04 -0.65
C PRO A 52 -8.59 4.46 -0.94
N ASN A 53 -7.88 5.07 0.02
CA ASN A 53 -7.53 6.50 -0.01
C ASN A 53 -6.12 6.76 -0.57
N VAL A 54 -5.33 5.73 -0.84
CA VAL A 54 -3.98 5.88 -1.37
C VAL A 54 -3.90 5.33 -2.78
N LYS A 55 -3.53 6.21 -3.72
CA LYS A 55 -3.35 5.83 -5.11
C LYS A 55 -1.97 5.17 -5.28
N PRO A 56 -1.90 3.97 -5.86
CA PRO A 56 -0.64 3.32 -6.13
C PRO A 56 0.11 4.08 -7.22
N LYS A 57 1.45 4.08 -7.16
CA LYS A 57 2.29 4.78 -8.14
C LYS A 57 3.47 3.96 -8.59
N TRP A 58 3.78 4.12 -9.88
CA TRP A 58 4.97 3.62 -10.53
C TRP A 58 6.23 4.34 -10.03
N SER A 59 7.32 3.59 -9.94
CA SER A 59 8.67 4.16 -9.87
C SER A 59 9.06 4.77 -11.22
N PRO A 60 10.06 5.68 -11.26
CA PRO A 60 10.53 6.31 -12.49
C PRO A 60 10.88 5.36 -13.65
N SER A 61 11.50 4.20 -13.39
CA SER A 61 11.76 3.18 -14.42
C SER A 61 10.54 2.35 -14.79
N GLY A 62 9.50 2.34 -13.95
CA GLY A 62 8.35 1.46 -14.11
C GLY A 62 8.56 0.03 -13.60
N ALA A 63 9.71 -0.29 -12.99
CA ALA A 63 9.94 -1.62 -12.44
C ALA A 63 9.16 -1.89 -11.15
N TRP A 64 8.88 -0.84 -10.37
CA TRP A 64 8.23 -0.95 -9.06
C TRP A 64 6.90 -0.21 -9.01
N ILE A 65 5.99 -0.73 -8.17
CA ILE A 65 4.72 -0.10 -7.83
C ILE A 65 4.63 -0.06 -6.30
N TYR A 66 4.49 1.13 -5.71
CA TYR A 66 4.10 1.20 -4.31
C TYR A 66 2.58 1.16 -4.16
N TYR A 67 2.11 0.53 -3.09
CA TYR A 67 0.72 0.54 -2.66
C TYR A 67 0.59 0.29 -1.16
N LEU A 68 -0.59 0.53 -0.60
CA LEU A 68 -0.92 0.20 0.79
C LEU A 68 -2.05 -0.81 0.82
N ILE A 69 -2.07 -1.67 1.82
CA ILE A 69 -3.15 -2.61 2.07
C ILE A 69 -4.04 -2.09 3.21
N ASP A 70 -5.35 -2.33 3.11
CA ASP A 70 -6.30 -2.11 4.18
C ASP A 70 -6.35 -3.31 5.14
N GLU A 71 -5.54 -3.25 6.19
CA GLU A 71 -5.47 -4.28 7.21
C GLU A 71 -6.72 -4.35 8.11
N SER A 72 -7.59 -3.33 8.09
CA SER A 72 -8.87 -3.41 8.82
C SER A 72 -9.78 -4.53 8.29
N SER A 73 -9.48 -5.05 7.09
CA SER A 73 -10.14 -6.20 6.50
C SER A 73 -9.59 -7.56 6.96
N GLN A 74 -8.48 -7.59 7.70
CA GLN A 74 -7.86 -8.79 8.30
C GLN A 74 -8.35 -9.07 9.72
N THR A 75 -9.49 -8.53 10.16
CA THR A 75 -10.16 -9.08 11.35
C THR A 75 -10.60 -10.52 11.07
N ASP A 76 -9.73 -11.47 11.41
CA ASP A 76 -10.14 -12.83 11.68
C ASP A 76 -11.29 -12.80 12.71
N PRO A 77 -12.34 -13.64 12.55
CA PRO A 77 -13.39 -13.77 13.54
C PRO A 77 -12.74 -14.20 14.87
N ILE A 78 -12.73 -13.24 15.79
CA ILE A 78 -12.11 -13.28 17.11
C ILE A 78 -12.33 -14.63 17.79
N ASN A 79 -11.25 -15.35 18.06
CA ASN A 79 -11.23 -16.42 19.05
C ASN A 79 -11.32 -15.73 20.43
N ILE A 80 -12.53 -15.65 20.97
CA ILE A 80 -12.96 -14.89 22.18
C ILE A 80 -12.25 -15.25 23.50
N ASN A 81 -11.16 -16.04 23.48
CA ASN A 81 -10.47 -16.50 24.68
C ASN A 81 -9.03 -15.96 24.85
N GLU A 82 -8.48 -15.20 23.90
CA GLU A 82 -7.17 -14.57 24.09
C GLU A 82 -7.32 -13.12 24.53
N ARG A 83 -7.08 -12.89 25.83
CA ARG A 83 -6.96 -11.56 26.44
C ARG A 83 -5.94 -10.73 25.66
N SER A 84 -6.44 -9.74 24.92
CA SER A 84 -5.83 -8.44 24.68
C SER A 84 -4.30 -8.44 24.48
N ARG A 85 -3.82 -9.08 23.40
CA ARG A 85 -2.61 -8.55 22.77
C ARG A 85 -3.02 -7.28 22.04
N PRO A 86 -2.40 -6.12 22.29
CA PRO A 86 -2.62 -4.97 21.43
C PRO A 86 -2.22 -5.41 20.02
N VAL A 87 -3.17 -5.45 19.09
CA VAL A 87 -2.86 -5.61 17.68
C VAL A 87 -2.00 -4.41 17.34
N LYS A 88 -0.69 -4.62 17.21
CA LYS A 88 0.24 -3.57 16.84
C LYS A 88 -0.21 -3.12 15.46
N ASN A 89 -0.66 -1.87 15.35
CA ASN A 89 -1.27 -1.30 14.15
C ASN A 89 -0.15 -0.93 13.15
N GLU A 90 0.69 -1.92 12.82
CA GLU A 90 1.86 -1.76 11.98
C GLU A 90 1.39 -1.52 10.55
N LYS A 91 1.72 -0.35 10.00
CA LYS A 91 1.42 -0.09 8.60
C LYS A 91 2.63 -0.42 7.74
N TYR A 92 2.37 -1.11 6.64
CA TYR A 92 3.38 -1.45 5.65
C TYR A 92 3.16 -0.70 4.35
N ILE A 93 4.23 -0.15 3.80
CA ILE A 93 4.27 0.22 2.39
C ILE A 93 4.71 -1.02 1.61
N HIS A 94 3.87 -1.45 0.67
CA HIS A 94 4.15 -2.57 -0.20
C HIS A 94 4.79 -2.07 -1.48
N LEU A 95 5.93 -2.64 -1.86
CA LEU A 95 6.62 -2.40 -3.12
C LEU A 95 6.58 -3.68 -3.96
N TYR A 96 5.78 -3.68 -5.02
CA TYR A 96 5.71 -4.80 -5.96
C TYR A 96 6.63 -4.56 -7.16
N ASN A 97 7.51 -5.51 -7.42
CA ASN A 97 8.35 -5.53 -8.61
C ASN A 97 7.61 -6.25 -9.74
N ILE A 98 7.40 -5.58 -10.88
CA ILE A 98 6.67 -6.19 -11.99
C ILE A 98 7.48 -7.23 -12.78
N ILE A 99 8.81 -7.20 -12.67
CA ILE A 99 9.74 -8.06 -13.41
C ILE A 99 10.00 -9.34 -12.62
N SER A 100 10.40 -9.23 -11.35
CA SER A 100 10.64 -10.39 -10.49
C SER A 100 9.36 -10.96 -9.87
N GLU A 101 8.25 -10.21 -9.92
CA GLU A 101 6.98 -10.53 -9.26
C GLU A 101 7.06 -10.61 -7.72
N GLU A 102 8.13 -10.08 -7.14
CA GLU A 102 8.33 -10.04 -5.69
C GLU A 102 7.67 -8.82 -5.05
N THR A 103 7.27 -8.96 -3.79
CA THR A 103 6.79 -7.84 -2.98
C THR A 103 7.71 -7.62 -1.78
N LEU A 104 8.27 -6.42 -1.69
CA LEU A 104 9.02 -5.96 -0.52
C LEU A 104 8.08 -5.18 0.40
N LEU A 105 8.31 -5.29 1.70
CA LEU A 105 7.56 -4.59 2.74
C LEU A 105 8.47 -3.57 3.43
N ILE A 106 8.00 -2.33 3.54
CA ILE A 106 8.65 -1.29 4.33
C ILE A 106 7.76 -1.01 5.54
N GLU A 107 8.26 -1.30 6.74
CA GLU A 107 7.56 -1.01 7.99
C GLU A 107 7.55 0.51 8.24
N VAL A 108 6.36 1.09 8.34
CA VAL A 108 6.14 2.51 8.71
C VAL A 108 5.84 2.64 10.20
N GLY A 109 5.73 1.51 10.92
CA GLY A 109 5.38 1.45 12.33
C GLY A 109 3.92 1.87 12.58
N ASN A 110 3.67 2.55 13.69
CA ASN A 110 2.34 2.99 14.09
C ASN A 110 1.89 4.32 13.44
N HIS A 111 2.56 4.73 12.36
CA HIS A 111 2.27 5.98 11.67
C HIS A 111 1.37 5.77 10.46
N ASN A 112 0.49 6.74 10.19
CA ASN A 112 -0.35 6.76 9.00
C ASN A 112 0.31 7.60 7.90
N PRO A 113 0.80 7.00 6.81
CA PRO A 113 1.37 7.76 5.70
C PRO A 113 0.29 8.63 5.05
N LEU A 114 0.52 9.93 5.00
CA LEU A 114 -0.36 10.91 4.35
C LEU A 114 -0.02 11.08 2.87
N ALA A 115 1.26 11.03 2.54
CA ALA A 115 1.73 11.09 1.17
C ALA A 115 3.02 10.28 1.02
N ILE A 116 3.15 9.62 -0.14
CA ILE A 116 4.30 8.81 -0.53
C ILE A 116 4.71 9.20 -1.95
N VAL A 117 5.98 9.45 -2.19
CA VAL A 117 6.54 9.82 -3.49
C VAL A 117 7.85 9.09 -3.75
N TRP A 118 8.06 8.66 -4.99
CA TRP A 118 9.34 8.15 -5.45
C TRP A 118 10.34 9.30 -5.64
N GLY A 119 11.60 9.05 -5.32
CA GLY A 119 12.72 9.79 -5.89
C GLY A 119 12.89 9.44 -7.36
N ASN A 120 13.73 10.21 -8.07
CA ASN A 120 13.97 10.00 -9.51
C ASN A 120 14.96 8.85 -9.80
N ASP A 121 15.40 8.13 -8.78
CA ASP A 121 16.50 7.16 -8.79
C ASP A 121 16.04 5.70 -8.62
N ASP A 122 14.72 5.44 -8.64
CA ASP A 122 14.08 4.12 -8.41
C ASP A 122 14.37 3.42 -7.09
N ASN A 123 15.23 4.01 -6.25
CA ASN A 123 15.67 3.43 -4.98
C ASN A 123 15.24 4.27 -3.77
N SER A 124 14.91 5.55 -3.98
CA SER A 124 14.44 6.42 -2.92
C SER A 124 12.91 6.48 -2.87
N LEU A 125 12.35 6.34 -1.67
CA LEU A 125 10.95 6.59 -1.39
C LEU A 125 10.85 7.59 -0.23
N TYR A 126 10.16 8.70 -0.45
CA TYR A 126 9.91 9.71 0.57
C TYR A 126 8.45 9.66 0.98
N PHE A 127 8.20 9.75 2.29
CA PHE A 127 6.84 9.82 2.80
C PHE A 127 6.74 10.76 4.00
N ILE A 128 5.55 11.33 4.17
CA ILE A 128 5.17 12.04 5.38
C ILE A 128 4.11 11.23 6.09
N SER A 129 4.18 11.15 7.41
CA SER A 129 3.26 10.36 8.21
C SER A 129 2.88 11.09 9.50
N ILE A 130 1.69 10.77 10.01
CA ILE A 130 1.24 11.24 11.32
C ILE A 130 1.19 10.06 12.28
N ALA A 131 1.59 10.26 13.53
CA ALA A 131 1.38 9.25 14.56
C ALA A 131 -0.09 8.86 14.62
N SER A 132 -0.38 7.56 14.73
CA SER A 132 -1.75 7.15 14.99
C SER A 132 -2.13 7.61 16.40
N SER A 133 -3.35 8.13 16.54
CA SER A 133 -3.84 8.77 17.77
C SER A 133 -3.95 7.84 18.99
N GLN A 134 -3.57 6.57 18.86
CA GLN A 134 -3.67 5.57 19.94
C GLN A 134 -2.55 5.72 21.00
N GLU A 135 -1.47 6.47 20.73
CA GLU A 135 -0.36 6.68 21.68
C GLU A 135 -0.29 8.09 22.29
N ASP A 136 -1.20 8.99 21.92
CA ASP A 136 -1.09 10.43 22.22
C ASP A 136 -1.32 10.85 23.69
N ASN A 137 -1.37 9.90 24.63
CA ASN A 137 -1.55 10.24 26.04
C ASN A 137 -0.29 10.25 26.90
N LYS A 138 0.88 9.83 26.41
CA LYS A 138 2.12 9.99 27.19
C LYS A 138 3.34 10.17 26.30
N THR A 139 3.90 11.37 26.34
CA THR A 139 5.30 11.66 25.97
C THR A 139 5.54 11.80 24.47
N ASN A 140 5.57 13.03 23.94
CA ASN A 140 6.66 13.48 23.06
C ASN A 140 6.46 14.95 22.64
N GLN A 141 6.95 15.85 23.49
CA GLN A 141 7.19 17.24 23.12
C GLN A 141 8.53 17.46 22.40
N ASN A 142 9.34 16.44 22.07
CA ASN A 142 10.77 16.72 21.84
C ASN A 142 11.57 15.95 20.77
N GLU A 143 11.00 15.16 19.86
CA GLU A 143 11.83 14.55 18.79
C GLU A 143 11.14 14.56 17.43
N TRP A 144 11.40 15.62 16.65
CA TRP A 144 11.18 15.60 15.21
C TRP A 144 12.30 14.75 14.58
N LYS A 145 11.97 13.56 14.07
CA LYS A 145 12.87 12.73 13.25
C LYS A 145 12.33 12.68 11.83
N ASP A 146 12.76 13.62 11.02
CA ASP A 146 12.46 13.65 9.59
C ASP A 146 13.54 12.91 8.78
N VAL A 147 13.07 12.15 7.78
CA VAL A 147 13.78 11.44 6.71
C VAL A 147 14.55 10.16 7.12
N VAL A 148 13.90 9.00 6.93
CA VAL A 148 14.59 7.70 6.83
C VAL A 148 14.97 7.47 5.37
N GLN A 149 16.25 7.65 5.03
CA GLN A 149 16.81 7.26 3.74
C GLN A 149 17.27 5.79 3.82
N TYR A 150 16.57 4.87 3.15
CA TYR A 150 17.05 3.50 3.01
C TYR A 150 18.16 3.47 1.94
N ARG A 151 19.30 2.84 2.25
CA ARG A 151 20.41 2.57 1.31
C ARG A 151 20.75 1.10 1.41
N GLN A 152 20.84 0.42 0.28
CA GLN A 152 21.60 -0.82 0.13
C GLN A 152 22.42 -0.75 -1.16
#